data_AF-A0AAW9J9B4-F1
#
_entry.id   AF-A0AAW9J9B4-F1
#
_cell.length_a   1.000
_cell.length_b   1.000
_cell.length_c   1.000
_cell.angle_alpha   90.00
_cell.angle_beta   90.00
_cell.angle_gamma   90.00
#
_symmetry.space_group_name_H-M   'P 1'
#
loop_
_entity.id
_entity.type
_entity.pdbx_description
1 polymer ?
#
loop_
_entity_poly.entity_id
_entity_poly.type
_entity_poly.pdbx_seq_one_letter_code
_entity_poly.pdbx_strand_id
1 'polypeptide(L)'
;MEENNISLVSFSDNMQIDKNLGEEDRMLIELKMWNLLSKHTERYTMGDSTSVPIEVAEELLNSICFSIGLELQGLNNPKEVLLCEDVSHLLKAAWRKIDSMIEVGKRLLEEVKENSPYIENISYN
;
A
#
# COMPACT_ATOMS: atom_id res chain seq x y z
N MET A 1 13.71 -24.87 -13.32
CA MET A 1 12.64 -24.12 -12.63
C MET A 1 13.31 -22.91 -12.08
N GLU A 2 13.18 -21.76 -12.75
CA GLU A 2 13.61 -20.49 -12.16
C GLU A 2 12.84 -20.36 -10.84
N GLU A 3 13.59 -20.33 -9.74
CA GLU A 3 13.02 -19.93 -8.46
C GLU A 3 12.51 -18.51 -8.65
N ASN A 4 11.21 -18.35 -8.86
CA ASN A 4 10.49 -17.11 -8.57
C ASN A 4 10.51 -16.86 -7.05
N ASN A 5 11.71 -16.88 -6.46
CA ASN A 5 12.02 -16.15 -5.26
C ASN A 5 11.98 -14.68 -5.66
N ILE A 6 10.77 -14.18 -5.95
CA ILE A 6 10.46 -12.78 -5.67
C ILE A 6 10.62 -12.71 -4.17
N SER A 7 11.85 -12.42 -3.79
CA SER A 7 12.27 -12.12 -2.45
C SER A 7 11.27 -11.06 -2.01
N LEU A 8 10.32 -11.44 -1.14
CA LEU A 8 9.25 -10.55 -0.64
C LEU A 8 9.86 -9.23 -0.12
N VAL A 9 11.14 -9.27 0.24
CA VAL A 9 12.19 -8.24 0.20
C VAL A 9 12.03 -7.05 -0.78
N SER A 10 11.29 -7.12 -1.89
CA SER A 10 11.01 -5.95 -2.75
C SER A 10 10.14 -4.86 -2.09
N PHE A 11 9.59 -5.11 -0.89
CA PHE A 11 8.81 -4.09 -0.15
C PHE A 11 9.56 -2.82 0.20
N SER A 12 10.90 -2.81 0.23
CA SER A 12 11.65 -1.59 0.58
C SER A 12 11.39 -0.45 -0.41
N ASP A 13 11.17 -0.76 -1.69
CA ASP A 13 11.02 0.26 -2.73
C ASP A 13 9.68 1.00 -2.57
N ASN A 14 8.61 0.29 -2.18
CA ASN A 14 7.30 0.89 -1.94
C ASN A 14 7.18 1.57 -0.56
N MET A 15 7.87 1.07 0.47
CA MET A 15 7.81 1.63 1.83
C MET A 15 8.84 2.75 2.09
N GLN A 16 9.76 3.02 1.16
CA GLN A 16 10.80 4.05 1.25
C GLN A 16 11.57 4.04 2.59
N ILE A 17 11.89 2.86 3.12
CA ILE A 17 12.66 2.71 4.35
C ILE A 17 14.16 2.69 4.00
N ASP A 18 15.01 3.19 4.90
CA ASP A 18 16.47 3.12 4.75
C ASP A 18 16.89 1.67 4.42
N LYS A 19 17.75 1.54 3.40
CA LYS A 19 18.30 0.26 2.94
C LYS A 19 19.24 -0.37 3.99
N ASN A 20 19.70 0.40 4.97
CA ASN A 20 20.55 -0.06 6.07
C ASN A 20 19.72 -0.58 7.27
N LEU A 21 18.82 -1.55 7.01
CA LEU A 21 18.16 -2.31 8.07
C LEU A 21 19.06 -3.45 8.53
N GLY A 22 19.14 -3.68 9.85
CA GLY A 22 19.75 -4.90 10.38
C GLY A 22 18.90 -6.12 10.02
N GLU A 23 19.52 -7.29 9.90
CA GLU A 23 18.85 -8.55 9.55
C GLU A 23 17.68 -8.89 10.51
N GLU A 24 17.85 -8.63 11.81
CA GLU A 24 16.81 -8.87 12.80
C GLU A 24 15.59 -7.96 12.62
N ASP A 25 15.83 -6.66 12.39
CA ASP A 25 14.78 -5.67 12.13
C ASP A 25 14.00 -6.04 10.86
N ARG A 26 14.74 -6.45 9.84
CA ARG A 26 14.20 -6.89 8.55
C ARG A 26 13.26 -8.08 8.71
N MET A 27 13.72 -9.12 9.41
CA MET A 27 12.93 -10.31 9.68
C MET A 27 11.67 -9.99 10.50
N LEU A 28 11.78 -9.09 11.49
CA LEU A 28 10.63 -8.68 12.30
C LEU A 28 9.58 -7.94 11.47
N ILE A 29 10.01 -7.03 10.59
CA ILE A 29 9.11 -6.30 9.69
C ILE A 29 8.42 -7.29 8.73
N GLU A 30 9.17 -8.24 8.15
CA GLU A 30 8.61 -9.26 7.25
C GLU A 30 7.55 -10.12 7.94
N LEU A 31 7.81 -10.58 9.17
CA LEU A 31 6.85 -11.33 9.97
C LEU A 31 5.56 -10.53 10.22
N LYS A 32 5.69 -9.23 10.50
CA LYS A 32 4.53 -8.33 10.66
C LYS A 32 3.73 -8.21 9.36
N MET A 33 4.39 -8.08 8.22
CA MET A 33 3.72 -8.00 6.91
C MET A 33 3.02 -9.31 6.55
N TRP A 34 3.65 -10.47 6.78
CA TRP A 34 3.02 -11.77 6.54
C TRP A 34 1.80 -12.00 7.43
N ASN A 35 1.85 -11.54 8.69
CA ASN A 35 0.69 -11.60 9.57
C ASN A 35 -0.48 -10.76 9.03
N LEU A 36 -0.20 -9.55 8.53
CA LEU A 36 -1.21 -8.73 7.87
C LEU A 36 -1.76 -9.38 6.61
N LEU A 37 -0.89 -9.94 5.77
CA LEU A 37 -1.30 -10.62 4.56
C LEU A 37 -2.21 -11.80 4.88
N SER A 38 -1.84 -12.64 5.84
CA SER A 38 -2.65 -13.79 6.26
C SER A 38 -4.06 -13.38 6.69
N LYS A 39 -4.20 -12.26 7.41
CA LYS A 39 -5.51 -11.73 7.79
C LYS A 39 -6.31 -11.22 6.59
N HIS A 40 -5.64 -10.69 5.57
CA HIS A 40 -6.30 -10.15 4.38
C HIS A 40 -6.67 -11.23 3.39
N THR A 41 -5.85 -12.28 3.23
CA THR A 41 -6.18 -13.43 2.39
C THR A 41 -7.35 -14.21 2.98
N GLU A 42 -7.42 -14.38 4.30
CA GLU A 42 -8.58 -14.98 4.98
C GLU A 42 -9.87 -14.18 4.73
N ARG A 43 -9.80 -12.85 4.81
CA ARG A 43 -10.94 -11.97 4.48
C ARG A 43 -11.33 -12.06 3.01
N TYR A 44 -10.35 -12.11 2.11
CA TYR A 44 -10.57 -12.21 0.68
C TYR A 44 -11.30 -13.51 0.31
N THR A 45 -10.91 -14.63 0.93
CA THR A 45 -11.59 -15.92 0.73
C THR A 45 -12.89 -16.05 1.50
N MET A 46 -13.27 -15.02 2.28
CA MET A 46 -14.40 -15.06 3.23
C MET A 46 -14.31 -16.22 4.23
N GLY A 47 -13.11 -16.79 4.43
CA GLY A 47 -12.89 -18.01 5.22
C GLY A 47 -13.31 -19.31 4.52
N ASP A 48 -13.88 -19.24 3.31
CA ASP A 48 -14.40 -20.40 2.57
C ASP A 48 -13.32 -21.15 1.81
N SER A 49 -12.12 -20.56 1.68
CA SER A 49 -10.94 -21.19 1.07
C SER A 49 -9.72 -21.05 1.97
N THR A 50 -8.93 -22.13 2.01
CA THR A 50 -7.65 -22.21 2.71
C THR A 50 -6.47 -21.74 1.86
N SER A 51 -6.71 -21.37 0.59
CA SER A 51 -5.68 -20.85 -0.32
C SER A 51 -6.19 -19.73 -1.22
N VAL A 52 -5.26 -18.94 -1.73
CA VAL A 52 -5.46 -17.92 -2.76
C VAL A 52 -4.44 -18.13 -3.88
N PRO A 53 -4.73 -17.69 -5.12
CA PRO A 53 -3.73 -17.60 -6.18
C PRO A 53 -2.55 -16.72 -5.75
N ILE A 54 -1.35 -17.03 -6.23
CA ILE A 54 -0.13 -16.31 -5.86
C ILE A 54 -0.23 -14.83 -6.26
N GLU A 55 -0.80 -14.56 -7.43
CA GLU A 55 -0.99 -13.20 -7.96
C GLU A 55 -1.86 -12.36 -7.01
N VAL A 56 -2.92 -12.96 -6.45
CA VAL A 56 -3.79 -12.30 -5.48
C VAL A 56 -3.04 -12.00 -4.17
N ALA A 57 -2.23 -12.94 -3.68
CA ALA A 57 -1.42 -12.72 -2.49
C ALA A 57 -0.41 -11.59 -2.70
N GLU A 58 0.24 -11.55 -3.87
CA GLU A 58 1.20 -10.52 -4.26
C GLU A 58 0.52 -9.14 -4.37
N GLU A 59 -0.63 -9.05 -5.03
CA GLU A 59 -1.39 -7.79 -5.15
C GLU A 59 -1.87 -7.27 -3.79
N LEU A 60 -2.40 -8.16 -2.94
CA LEU A 60 -2.80 -7.79 -1.57
C LEU A 60 -1.61 -7.25 -0.78
N LEU A 61 -0.46 -7.92 -0.88
CA LEU A 61 0.73 -7.52 -0.17
C LEU A 61 1.31 -6.20 -0.67
N ASN A 62 1.34 -6.00 -1.99
CA ASN A 62 1.72 -4.73 -2.61
C ASN A 62 0.82 -3.59 -2.13
N SER A 63 -0.50 -3.82 -2.06
CA SER A 63 -1.47 -2.85 -1.55
C SER A 63 -1.24 -2.51 -0.07
N ILE A 64 -0.97 -3.51 0.77
CA ILE A 64 -0.63 -3.31 2.19
C ILE A 64 0.64 -2.47 2.32
N CYS A 65 1.71 -2.83 1.61
CA CYS A 65 2.99 -2.14 1.68
C CYS A 65 2.90 -0.70 1.16
N PHE A 66 2.20 -0.48 0.05
CA PHE A 66 1.93 0.87 -0.47
C PHE A 66 1.19 1.73 0.57
N SER A 67 0.12 1.19 1.15
CA SER A 67 -0.70 1.89 2.14
C SER A 67 0.14 2.28 3.36
N ILE A 68 0.91 1.34 3.92
CA ILE A 68 1.77 1.64 5.06
C ILE A 68 2.87 2.64 4.66
N GLY A 69 3.47 2.50 3.47
CA GLY A 69 4.45 3.46 2.95
C GLY A 69 3.94 4.90 2.92
N LEU A 70 2.66 5.10 2.56
CA LEU A 70 2.03 6.43 2.62
C LEU A 70 1.97 7.03 4.03
N GLU A 71 1.79 6.22 5.07
CA GLU A 71 1.79 6.69 6.46
C GLU A 71 3.18 7.00 6.97
N LEU A 72 4.17 6.24 6.52
CA LEU A 72 5.57 6.46 6.88
C LEU A 72 6.18 7.67 6.16
N GLN A 73 5.59 8.07 5.03
CA GLN A 73 6.09 9.19 4.25
C GLN A 73 6.08 10.50 5.05
N GLY A 74 7.27 11.09 5.23
CA GLY A 74 7.46 12.35 5.96
C GLY A 74 7.71 12.18 7.46
N LEU A 75 7.75 10.94 7.97
CA LEU A 75 8.22 10.67 9.32
C LEU A 75 9.74 10.73 9.40
N ASN A 76 10.26 11.23 10.52
CA ASN A 76 11.70 11.26 10.77
C ASN A 76 12.28 9.89 11.16
N ASN A 77 11.43 8.95 11.60
CA ASN A 77 11.82 7.65 12.12
C ASN A 77 10.93 6.48 11.65
N PRO A 78 10.75 6.29 10.32
CA PRO A 78 9.83 5.30 9.78
C PRO A 78 10.16 3.85 10.20
N LYS A 79 11.46 3.56 10.38
CA LYS A 79 11.93 2.26 10.87
C LYS A 79 11.40 1.95 12.27
N GLU A 80 11.56 2.87 13.21
CA GLU A 80 11.17 2.67 14.61
C GLU A 80 9.66 2.50 14.73
N VAL A 81 8.90 3.27 13.96
CA VAL A 81 7.43 3.14 13.88
C VAL A 81 7.04 1.73 13.43
N LEU A 82 7.66 1.18 12.38
CA LEU A 82 7.38 -0.19 11.94
C LEU A 82 7.74 -1.27 12.96
N LEU A 83 8.84 -1.09 13.68
CA LEU A 83 9.31 -2.06 14.67
C LEU A 83 8.47 -2.03 15.94
N CYS A 84 8.11 -0.84 16.41
CA CYS A 84 7.47 -0.65 17.72
C CYS A 84 5.94 -0.63 17.64
N GLU A 85 5.35 -0.10 16.57
CA GLU A 85 3.89 0.03 16.47
C GLU A 85 3.23 -1.23 15.91
N ASP A 86 1.91 -1.34 16.12
CA ASP A 86 1.07 -2.33 15.45
C ASP A 86 0.80 -1.88 14.02
N VAL A 87 1.37 -2.61 13.06
CA VAL A 87 1.20 -2.38 11.62
C VAL A 87 -0.26 -2.43 11.15
N SER A 88 -1.15 -3.07 11.91
CA SER A 88 -2.60 -3.06 11.64
C SER A 88 -3.22 -1.69 11.90
N HIS A 89 -2.69 -0.94 12.88
CA HIS A 89 -3.10 0.44 13.16
C HIS A 89 -2.56 1.39 12.08
N LEU A 90 -1.31 1.21 11.66
CA LEU A 90 -0.73 1.97 10.54
C LEU A 90 -1.54 1.77 9.26
N LEU A 91 -1.90 0.52 8.92
CA LEU A 91 -2.71 0.23 7.74
C LEU A 91 -4.10 0.90 7.81
N LYS A 92 -4.74 0.92 8.98
CA LYS A 92 -6.02 1.63 9.16
C LYS A 92 -5.89 3.15 9.04
N ALA A 93 -4.79 3.72 9.53
CA ALA A 93 -4.49 5.14 9.36
C ALA A 93 -4.31 5.47 7.88
N ALA A 94 -3.55 4.65 7.16
CA ALA A 94 -3.33 4.74 5.71
C ALA A 94 -4.64 4.80 4.94
N TRP A 95 -5.58 3.90 5.23
CA TRP A 95 -6.88 3.90 4.55
C TRP A 95 -7.66 5.19 4.76
N ARG A 96 -7.64 5.77 5.97
CA ARG A 96 -8.28 7.08 6.21
C ARG A 96 -7.62 8.20 5.42
N LYS A 97 -6.30 8.16 5.29
CA LYS A 97 -5.54 9.12 4.47
C LYS A 97 -5.90 8.98 2.99
N ILE A 98 -5.94 7.74 2.47
CA ILE A 98 -6.35 7.44 1.10
C ILE A 98 -7.79 7.91 0.84
N ASP A 99 -8.73 7.62 1.75
CA ASP A 99 -10.11 8.09 1.63
C ASP A 99 -10.17 9.63 1.54
N SER A 100 -9.41 10.33 2.39
CA SER A 100 -9.32 11.79 2.32
C SER A 100 -8.73 12.28 0.98
N MET A 101 -7.71 11.60 0.45
CA MET A 101 -7.11 11.93 -0.85
C MET A 101 -8.11 11.73 -1.99
N ILE A 102 -8.91 10.66 -1.94
CA ILE A 102 -9.99 10.39 -2.91
C ILE A 102 -11.02 11.52 -2.86
N GLU A 103 -11.46 11.93 -1.68
CA GLU A 103 -12.43 13.03 -1.53
C GLU A 103 -11.88 14.38 -2.02
N VAL A 104 -10.59 14.66 -1.79
CA VAL A 104 -9.93 15.82 -2.38
C VAL A 104 -9.93 15.73 -3.91
N GLY A 105 -9.53 14.57 -4.47
CA GLY A 105 -9.50 14.35 -5.92
C GLY A 105 -10.87 14.54 -6.58
N LYS A 106 -11.94 14.04 -5.97
CA LYS A 106 -13.32 14.24 -6.43
C LYS A 106 -13.70 15.72 -6.46
N ARG A 107 -13.37 16.49 -5.42
CA ARG A 107 -13.65 17.93 -5.39
C ARG A 107 -12.88 18.68 -6.48
N LEU A 108 -11.59 18.40 -6.63
CA LEU A 108 -10.77 18.99 -7.69
C LEU A 108 -11.32 18.70 -9.08
N LEU A 109 -11.80 17.46 -9.31
CA LEU A 109 -12.41 17.09 -10.58
C LEU A 109 -13.68 17.90 -10.87
N GLU A 110 -14.56 18.08 -9.88
CA GLU A 110 -15.76 18.90 -10.06
C GLU A 110 -15.42 20.38 -10.28
N GLU A 111 -14.44 20.94 -9.55
CA GLU A 111 -13.97 22.31 -9.76
C GLU A 111 -13.47 22.52 -11.21
N VAL A 112 -12.72 21.57 -11.75
CA VAL A 112 -12.26 21.64 -13.15
C VAL A 112 -13.42 21.58 -14.13
N LYS A 113 -14.41 20.71 -13.88
CA LYS A 113 -15.60 20.58 -14.75
C LYS A 113 -16.45 21.86 -14.76
N GLU A 114 -16.58 22.53 -13.62
CA GLU A 114 -17.36 23.78 -13.50
C GLU A 114 -16.63 25.00 -14.07
N ASN A 115 -15.30 25.04 -13.95
CA ASN A 115 -14.49 26.21 -14.31
C ASN A 115 -13.72 26.02 -15.63
N SER A 116 -13.95 24.94 -16.37
CA SER A 116 -13.26 24.68 -17.63
C SER A 116 -13.63 25.77 -18.65
N PRO A 117 -12.63 26.46 -19.26
CA PRO A 117 -12.92 27.37 -20.36
C PRO A 117 -13.57 26.60 -21.51
N TYR A 118 -14.54 27.23 -22.17
CA TYR A 118 -15.12 26.68 -23.38
C TYR A 118 -14.06 26.65 -24.49
N ILE A 119 -13.71 25.46 -24.97
CA ILE A 119 -12.79 25.25 -26.08
C ILE A 119 -13.58 24.55 -27.18
N GLU A 120 -13.74 25.21 -28.33
CA GLU A 120 -14.34 24.59 -29.51
C GLU A 120 -13.47 23.45 -30.01
N ASN A 121 -14.12 22.33 -30.35
CA ASN A 121 -13.44 21.18 -30.93
C ASN A 121 -13.07 21.48 -32.39
N ILE A 122 -11.79 21.77 -32.63
CA ILE A 122 -11.22 22.05 -33.95
C ILE A 122 -11.14 20.82 -34.88
N SER A 123 -11.44 19.61 -34.42
CA SER A 123 -11.39 18.39 -35.25
C SER A 123 -12.63 18.15 -36.11
N TYR A 124 -13.72 18.89 -35.90
CA TYR A 124 -14.95 18.78 -36.68
C TYR A 124 -15.27 20.03 -37.53
N ASN A 125 -14.26 20.87 -37.81
CA ASN A 125 -14.35 21.98 -38.77
C ASN A 125 -13.74 21.59 -40.13
#